data_AF-A0A7J4NNA4-F1
#
_entry.id   AF-A0A7J4NNA4-F1
#
_cell.length_a   1.000
_cell.length_b   1.000
_cell.length_c   1.000
_cell.angle_alpha   90.00
_cell.angle_beta   90.00
_cell.angle_gamma   90.00
#
_symmetry.space_group_name_H-M   'P 1'
#
loop_
_entity.id
_entity.type
_entity.pdbx_description
1 polymer ?
#
loop_
_entity_poly.entity_id
_entity_poly.type
_entity_poly.pdbx_seq_one_letter_code
_entity_poly.pdbx_strand_id
1 'polypeptide(L)'
;DYPVMHVTAITHRSEPLVPMTIVGLPPMEDGYLGEAITDAFLPVLNFQHRDVVDMFVPLGTGFHNLAIISSKQRYPRQARKTCLGLLGAGQLMFSKISVAVDPTHPVKDLNALLDTLHQKVDPSSDLLTIPGLVADSLDATSPWENVHDKLLIDATTLPSNDPRKGGVGLPRGTGFDTTPDWRRGLIEAPGVSVDFCAKVRAMDSVCEVLQLRPSMLVITTKIDDAPNPSTGMGAILDPLAWATQVEASRAQRQRIFQLMNSIWQLEESENLRWLFITDDDVKLHSAGVNRKLLWQLTVRFDVGRDLHFDSERKRICWDATAPIPHPGRRALEEAGQQISALDPIYPIRSWPPLTLHSPATLTKVTNMAGYDGYEQRTWEPNVTRW
;
A
#
# COMPACT_ATOMS: atom_id res chain seq x y z
N ASP A 1 6.38 24.04 11.28
CA ASP A 1 6.61 24.19 12.73
C ASP A 1 5.48 23.58 13.52
N TYR A 2 5.82 22.78 14.54
CA TYR A 2 4.85 22.22 15.49
C TYR A 2 4.83 23.09 16.76
N PRO A 3 3.69 23.17 17.47
CA PRO A 3 3.59 23.99 18.67
C PRO A 3 4.52 23.48 19.79
N VAL A 4 5.16 24.40 20.50
CA VAL A 4 5.94 24.09 21.71
C VAL A 4 5.02 24.11 22.92
N MET A 5 4.87 22.97 23.59
CA MET A 5 4.14 22.89 24.85
C MET A 5 5.04 23.34 26.01
N HIS A 6 4.77 24.52 26.58
CA HIS A 6 5.46 24.99 27.79
C HIS A 6 4.73 24.48 29.04
N VAL A 7 5.33 23.48 29.70
CA VAL A 7 4.78 22.89 30.93
C VAL A 7 5.14 23.76 32.12
N THR A 8 4.14 24.35 32.79
CA THR A 8 4.33 25.24 33.94
C THR A 8 4.25 24.52 35.28
N ALA A 9 3.59 23.36 35.34
CA ALA A 9 3.51 22.49 36.52
C ALA A 9 3.23 21.04 36.10
N ILE A 10 3.72 20.08 36.89
CA ILE A 10 3.40 18.65 36.77
C ILE A 10 2.83 18.19 38.11
N THR A 11 1.69 17.50 38.10
CA THR A 11 1.05 16.92 39.29
C THR A 11 0.78 15.45 39.07
N HIS A 12 0.81 14.65 40.13
CA HIS A 12 0.54 13.21 40.05
C HIS A 12 0.04 12.67 41.40
N ARG A 13 -0.60 11.50 41.38
CA ARG A 13 -0.96 10.76 42.60
C ARG A 13 0.29 10.18 43.30
N SER A 14 0.17 9.81 44.57
CA SER A 14 1.18 8.96 45.23
C SER A 14 1.34 7.65 44.44
N GLU A 15 2.58 7.18 44.26
CA GLU A 15 2.94 6.04 43.41
C GLU A 15 2.35 6.15 41.99
N PRO A 16 2.86 7.11 41.20
CA PRO A 16 2.35 7.37 39.86
C PRO A 16 2.66 6.21 38.91
N LEU A 17 1.69 5.91 38.05
CA LEU A 17 1.87 5.04 36.89
C LEU A 17 1.80 5.89 35.63
N VAL A 18 2.78 5.76 34.75
CA VAL A 18 2.84 6.51 33.48
C VAL A 18 2.59 5.52 32.35
N PRO A 19 1.38 5.52 31.73
CA PRO A 19 1.14 4.71 30.55
C PRO A 19 1.99 5.26 29.40
N MET A 20 2.71 4.37 28.72
CA MET A 20 3.53 4.70 27.56
C MET A 20 3.26 3.68 26.47
N THR A 21 3.30 4.14 25.22
CA THR A 21 3.16 3.28 24.05
C THR A 21 4.31 3.57 23.08
N ILE A 22 4.59 2.61 22.20
CA ILE A 22 5.60 2.72 21.15
C ILE A 22 4.90 2.45 19.82
N VAL A 23 5.16 3.30 18.84
CA VAL A 23 4.68 3.13 17.47
C VAL A 23 5.82 2.65 16.58
N GLY A 24 5.50 1.79 15.62
CA GLY A 24 6.48 1.14 14.74
C GLY A 24 5.79 0.20 13.77
N LEU A 25 6.51 -0.83 13.30
CA LEU A 25 5.94 -1.80 12.37
C LEU A 25 4.78 -2.58 13.04
N PRO A 26 3.54 -2.55 12.50
CA PRO A 26 2.35 -3.08 13.16
C PRO A 26 2.39 -4.61 13.36
N PRO A 27 1.68 -5.17 14.37
CA PRO A 27 0.82 -4.48 15.30
C PRO A 27 1.61 -3.83 16.42
N MET A 28 1.16 -2.65 16.77
CA MET A 28 1.45 -1.96 18.01
C MET A 28 0.11 -1.72 18.72
N GLU A 29 0.13 -1.18 19.94
CA GLU A 29 -1.08 -0.97 20.74
C GLU A 29 -2.13 -0.11 20.03
N ASP A 30 -1.69 0.94 19.35
CA ASP A 30 -2.50 1.80 18.49
C ASP A 30 -3.21 1.01 17.38
N GLY A 31 -2.54 -0.01 16.83
CA GLY A 31 -3.06 -1.06 15.96
C GLY A 31 -4.46 -1.56 16.37
N TYR A 32 -4.56 -2.06 17.59
CA TYR A 32 -5.79 -2.64 18.11
C TYR A 32 -6.84 -1.57 18.44
N LEU A 33 -6.41 -0.40 18.92
CA LEU A 33 -7.31 0.72 19.17
C LEU A 33 -7.97 1.21 17.87
N GLY A 34 -7.21 1.29 16.77
CA GLY A 34 -7.73 1.72 15.47
C GLY A 34 -8.76 0.74 14.87
N GLU A 35 -8.54 -0.58 15.00
CA GLU A 35 -9.54 -1.57 14.56
C GLU A 35 -10.82 -1.48 15.39
N ALA A 36 -10.72 -1.33 16.72
CA ALA A 36 -11.89 -1.16 17.58
C ALA A 36 -12.68 0.13 17.27
N ILE A 37 -11.97 1.22 16.95
CA ILE A 37 -12.58 2.49 16.53
C ILE A 37 -13.34 2.30 15.21
N THR A 38 -12.78 1.58 14.25
CA THR A 38 -13.45 1.31 12.96
C THR A 38 -14.82 0.64 13.16
N ASP A 39 -14.88 -0.40 14.01
CA ASP A 39 -16.13 -1.09 14.33
C ASP A 39 -17.11 -0.15 15.08
N ALA A 40 -16.61 0.67 16.01
CA ALA A 40 -17.43 1.60 16.80
C ALA A 40 -18.07 2.72 15.97
N PHE A 41 -17.39 3.20 14.92
CA PHE A 41 -17.89 4.29 14.06
C PHE A 41 -18.73 3.80 12.87
N LEU A 42 -18.74 2.50 12.57
CA LEU A 42 -19.51 1.94 11.47
C LEU A 42 -21.01 2.34 11.48
N PRO A 43 -21.74 2.37 12.60
CA PRO A 43 -23.14 2.81 12.62
C PRO A 43 -23.32 4.27 12.19
N VAL A 44 -22.39 5.15 12.57
CA VAL A 44 -22.39 6.57 12.17
C VAL A 44 -22.13 6.69 10.67
N LEU A 45 -21.19 5.91 10.15
CA LEU A 45 -20.89 5.86 8.73
C LEU A 45 -22.10 5.38 7.92
N ASN A 46 -22.76 4.33 8.38
CA ASN A 46 -23.95 3.75 7.75
C ASN A 46 -25.15 4.70 7.76
N PHE A 47 -25.20 5.68 8.67
CA PHE A 47 -26.24 6.71 8.65
C PHE A 47 -26.14 7.59 7.40
N GLN A 48 -24.93 8.06 7.08
CA GLN A 48 -24.64 8.92 5.93
C GLN A 48 -24.51 8.13 4.63
N HIS A 49 -23.85 6.98 4.68
CA HIS A 49 -23.58 6.10 3.54
C HIS A 49 -24.37 4.80 3.69
N ARG A 50 -25.69 4.86 3.43
CA ARG A 50 -26.63 3.73 3.57
C ARG A 50 -26.29 2.50 2.69
N ASP A 51 -25.43 2.72 1.72
CA ASP A 51 -24.87 1.71 0.83
C ASP A 51 -23.72 0.92 1.44
N VAL A 52 -23.05 1.42 2.48
CA VAL A 52 -22.07 0.66 3.27
C VAL A 52 -22.79 -0.35 4.16
N VAL A 53 -22.28 -1.58 4.21
CA VAL A 53 -22.74 -2.65 5.09
C VAL A 53 -21.74 -2.87 6.21
N ASP A 54 -20.48 -3.04 5.82
CA ASP A 54 -19.36 -3.34 6.70
C ASP A 54 -18.06 -2.76 6.11
N MET A 55 -17.05 -2.57 6.94
CA MET A 55 -15.76 -2.03 6.53
C MET A 55 -14.63 -2.57 7.40
N PHE A 56 -13.51 -2.88 6.77
CA PHE A 56 -12.28 -3.25 7.48
C PHE A 56 -11.10 -2.44 6.98
N VAL A 57 -10.31 -1.95 7.93
CA VAL A 57 -9.09 -1.20 7.70
C VAL A 57 -7.98 -1.95 8.45
N PRO A 58 -7.24 -2.87 7.79
CA PRO A 58 -6.38 -3.79 8.50
C PRO A 58 -5.24 -3.09 9.26
N LEU A 59 -4.97 -3.47 10.51
CA LEU A 59 -3.84 -2.92 11.25
C LEU A 59 -2.50 -3.11 10.51
N GLY A 60 -2.38 -4.19 9.73
CA GLY A 60 -1.15 -4.57 9.02
C GLY A 60 -0.80 -3.65 7.86
N THR A 61 -1.71 -2.75 7.46
CA THR A 61 -1.51 -1.77 6.40
C THR A 61 -1.21 -0.37 6.96
N GLY A 62 -0.93 -0.23 8.25
CA GLY A 62 -0.83 1.11 8.87
C GLY A 62 -2.16 1.87 8.80
N PHE A 63 -3.27 1.12 8.84
CA PHE A 63 -4.63 1.59 8.67
C PHE A 63 -4.94 2.16 7.29
N HIS A 64 -4.74 3.47 7.11
CA HIS A 64 -5.26 4.24 5.99
C HIS A 64 -4.69 3.85 4.62
N ASN A 65 -3.73 2.93 4.52
CA ASN A 65 -3.29 2.47 3.20
C ASN A 65 -4.29 1.52 2.51
N LEU A 66 -5.15 0.81 3.24
CA LEU A 66 -6.16 -0.10 2.66
C LEU A 66 -7.48 -0.06 3.42
N ALA A 67 -8.58 0.17 2.70
CA ALA A 67 -9.94 -0.02 3.20
C ALA A 67 -10.69 -1.05 2.34
N ILE A 68 -11.25 -2.07 2.98
CA ILE A 68 -12.11 -3.08 2.36
C ILE A 68 -13.55 -2.75 2.75
N ILE A 69 -14.40 -2.45 1.77
CA ILE A 69 -15.72 -1.87 1.98
C ILE A 69 -16.78 -2.78 1.39
N SER A 70 -17.58 -3.40 2.24
CA SER A 70 -18.76 -4.15 1.82
C SER A 70 -19.89 -3.19 1.47
N SER A 71 -20.33 -3.19 0.21
CA SER A 71 -21.26 -2.18 -0.33
C SER A 71 -22.42 -2.78 -1.12
N LYS A 72 -23.65 -2.31 -0.84
CA LYS A 72 -24.87 -2.68 -1.56
C LYS A 72 -24.88 -2.08 -2.97
N GLN A 73 -25.10 -2.92 -3.97
CA GLN A 73 -25.28 -2.50 -5.36
C GLN A 73 -26.76 -2.50 -5.76
N ARG A 74 -27.37 -1.32 -5.87
CA ARG A 74 -28.75 -1.08 -6.34
C ARG A 74 -28.78 -0.48 -7.75
N TYR A 75 -27.68 0.10 -8.19
CA TYR A 75 -27.52 0.66 -9.53
C TYR A 75 -26.09 0.43 -10.02
N PRO A 76 -25.86 0.46 -11.36
CA PRO A 76 -24.54 0.25 -11.93
C PRO A 76 -23.51 1.21 -11.34
N ARG A 77 -22.30 0.70 -11.07
CA ARG A 77 -21.15 1.47 -10.56
C ARG A 77 -21.35 2.12 -9.18
N GLN A 78 -22.34 1.69 -8.39
CA GLN A 78 -22.60 2.27 -7.07
C GLN A 78 -21.40 2.15 -6.12
N ALA A 79 -20.66 1.05 -6.16
CA ALA A 79 -19.41 0.82 -5.43
C ALA A 79 -18.42 2.00 -5.54
N ARG A 80 -18.23 2.54 -6.76
CA ARG A 80 -17.32 3.67 -7.00
C ARG A 80 -17.79 4.93 -6.31
N LYS A 81 -19.09 5.23 -6.39
CA LYS A 81 -19.72 6.32 -5.65
C LYS A 81 -19.53 6.11 -4.15
N THR A 82 -19.71 4.89 -3.64
CA THR A 82 -19.52 4.59 -2.21
C THR A 82 -18.10 4.95 -1.78
N CYS A 83 -17.08 4.42 -2.45
CA CYS A 83 -15.68 4.71 -2.15
C CYS A 83 -15.36 6.21 -2.23
N LEU A 84 -15.78 6.89 -3.31
CA LEU A 84 -15.61 8.34 -3.45
C LEU A 84 -16.25 9.13 -2.30
N GLY A 85 -17.45 8.73 -1.87
CA GLY A 85 -18.13 9.35 -0.74
C GLY A 85 -17.38 9.19 0.57
N LEU A 86 -16.76 8.02 0.79
CA LEU A 86 -15.97 7.74 1.99
C LEU A 86 -14.68 8.56 2.06
N LEU A 87 -14.13 8.99 0.92
CA LEU A 87 -13.01 9.94 0.91
C LEU A 87 -13.37 11.32 1.50
N GLY A 88 -14.66 11.62 1.67
CA GLY A 88 -15.14 12.81 2.37
C GLY A 88 -15.51 12.58 3.85
N ALA A 89 -15.36 11.35 4.36
CA ALA A 89 -15.86 10.95 5.68
C ALA A 89 -14.75 10.91 6.74
N GLY A 90 -14.41 12.08 7.31
CA GLY A 90 -13.45 12.19 8.41
C GLY A 90 -12.07 11.65 8.03
N GLN A 91 -11.50 10.77 8.87
CA GLN A 91 -10.17 10.20 8.62
C GLN A 91 -10.10 9.23 7.43
N LEU A 92 -11.23 8.77 6.88
CA LEU A 92 -11.25 7.97 5.66
C LEU A 92 -10.77 8.74 4.42
N MET A 93 -10.66 10.07 4.51
CA MET A 93 -9.98 10.88 3.48
C MET A 93 -8.53 10.47 3.24
N PHE A 94 -7.89 9.83 4.22
CA PHE A 94 -6.52 9.32 4.10
C PHE A 94 -6.45 7.96 3.39
N SER A 95 -7.58 7.25 3.19
CA SER A 95 -7.60 5.94 2.53
C SER A 95 -6.90 6.00 1.17
N LYS A 96 -5.77 5.30 1.01
CA LYS A 96 -4.99 5.28 -0.24
C LYS A 96 -5.60 4.31 -1.25
N ILE A 97 -5.87 3.08 -0.80
CA ILE A 97 -6.50 2.03 -1.58
C ILE A 97 -7.85 1.70 -0.97
N SER A 98 -8.92 1.77 -1.75
CA SER A 98 -10.26 1.36 -1.32
C SER A 98 -10.79 0.28 -2.24
N VAL A 99 -11.09 -0.90 -1.67
CA VAL A 99 -11.66 -2.04 -2.40
C VAL A 99 -13.11 -2.21 -2.00
N ALA A 100 -14.03 -1.99 -2.94
CA ALA A 100 -15.43 -2.28 -2.74
C ALA A 100 -15.75 -3.74 -3.09
N VAL A 101 -16.40 -4.43 -2.18
CA VAL A 101 -16.79 -5.84 -2.29
C VAL A 101 -18.30 -6.01 -2.09
N ASP A 102 -18.82 -7.18 -2.45
CA ASP A 102 -20.26 -7.49 -2.32
C ASP A 102 -20.75 -7.38 -0.87
N PRO A 103 -22.04 -7.05 -0.64
CA PRO A 103 -22.59 -6.76 0.68
C PRO A 103 -22.50 -7.93 1.69
N THR A 104 -22.29 -9.16 1.21
CA THR A 104 -22.16 -10.37 2.03
C THR A 104 -20.71 -10.79 2.26
N HIS A 105 -19.75 -10.03 1.76
CA HIS A 105 -18.33 -10.37 1.86
C HIS A 105 -17.84 -10.20 3.31
N PRO A 106 -17.10 -11.17 3.87
CA PRO A 106 -16.50 -11.06 5.19
C PRO A 106 -15.25 -10.16 5.13
N VAL A 107 -15.40 -8.85 5.35
CA VAL A 107 -14.35 -7.83 5.12
C VAL A 107 -13.04 -8.07 5.90
N LYS A 108 -13.07 -8.83 7.00
CA LYS A 108 -11.88 -9.21 7.80
C LYS A 108 -11.14 -10.45 7.25
N ASP A 109 -11.69 -11.15 6.27
CA ASP A 109 -11.06 -12.31 5.63
C ASP A 109 -10.28 -11.90 4.36
N LEU A 110 -8.96 -11.76 4.52
CA LEU A 110 -8.07 -11.39 3.41
C LEU A 110 -7.95 -12.49 2.34
N ASN A 111 -8.22 -13.76 2.65
CA ASN A 111 -8.25 -14.81 1.63
C ASN A 111 -9.49 -14.64 0.75
N ALA A 112 -10.65 -14.42 1.36
CA ALA A 112 -11.87 -14.13 0.62
C ALA A 112 -11.71 -12.88 -0.26
N LEU A 113 -10.94 -11.88 0.18
CA LEU A 113 -10.59 -10.70 -0.62
C LEU A 113 -9.79 -11.10 -1.87
N LEU A 114 -8.75 -11.91 -1.73
CA LEU A 114 -7.96 -12.40 -2.86
C LEU A 114 -8.82 -13.20 -3.85
N ASP A 115 -9.73 -14.04 -3.36
CA ASP A 115 -10.70 -14.76 -4.19
C ASP A 115 -11.61 -13.79 -4.96
N THR A 116 -12.10 -12.75 -4.29
CA THR A 116 -12.97 -11.73 -4.90
C THR A 116 -12.23 -10.93 -5.97
N LEU A 117 -11.01 -10.47 -5.68
CA LEU A 117 -10.16 -9.75 -6.63
C LEU A 117 -9.81 -10.62 -7.86
N HIS A 118 -9.54 -11.92 -7.65
CA HIS A 118 -9.28 -12.86 -8.75
C HIS A 118 -10.50 -13.02 -9.65
N GLN A 119 -11.67 -13.25 -9.07
CA GLN A 119 -12.88 -13.60 -9.82
C GLN A 119 -13.60 -12.40 -10.44
N LYS A 120 -13.51 -11.22 -9.82
CA LYS A 120 -14.43 -10.10 -10.12
C LYS A 120 -13.76 -8.82 -10.57
N VAL A 121 -12.44 -8.73 -10.64
CA VAL A 121 -11.78 -7.49 -11.06
C VAL A 121 -11.15 -7.65 -12.43
N ASP A 122 -11.66 -6.88 -13.38
CA ASP A 122 -11.03 -6.63 -14.67
C ASP A 122 -10.24 -5.32 -14.59
N PRO A 123 -8.90 -5.35 -14.59
CA PRO A 123 -8.07 -4.15 -14.46
C PRO A 123 -8.39 -3.05 -15.47
N SER A 124 -8.90 -3.41 -16.66
CA SER A 124 -9.20 -2.46 -17.72
C SER A 124 -10.40 -1.56 -17.40
N SER A 125 -11.29 -2.01 -16.51
CA SER A 125 -12.55 -1.32 -16.26
C SER A 125 -12.86 -1.09 -14.79
N ASP A 126 -12.27 -1.85 -13.86
CA ASP A 126 -12.61 -1.87 -12.43
C ASP A 126 -11.62 -1.14 -11.53
N LEU A 127 -10.49 -0.68 -12.06
CA LEU A 127 -9.52 0.17 -11.36
C LEU A 127 -9.71 1.64 -11.72
N LEU A 128 -9.87 2.49 -10.71
CA LEU A 128 -9.96 3.94 -10.86
C LEU A 128 -8.87 4.62 -10.03
N THR A 129 -7.92 5.23 -10.71
CA THR A 129 -6.91 6.11 -10.09
C THR A 129 -7.44 7.54 -10.04
N ILE A 130 -7.32 8.19 -8.88
CA ILE A 130 -7.72 9.58 -8.70
C ILE A 130 -6.48 10.38 -8.28
N PRO A 131 -5.96 11.24 -9.15
CA PRO A 131 -4.72 11.94 -8.87
C PRO A 131 -4.89 13.11 -7.88
N GLY A 132 -3.86 13.39 -7.10
CA GLY A 132 -3.73 14.63 -6.33
C GLY A 132 -4.73 14.83 -5.19
N LEU A 133 -5.04 13.78 -4.43
CA LEU A 133 -5.93 13.83 -3.27
C LEU A 133 -5.16 13.92 -1.94
N VAL A 134 -5.91 14.19 -0.86
CA VAL A 134 -5.36 14.33 0.49
C VAL A 134 -4.63 13.05 0.93
N ALA A 135 -3.40 13.21 1.40
CA ALA A 135 -2.57 12.19 2.02
C ALA A 135 -2.38 12.46 3.51
N ASP A 136 -2.02 11.41 4.24
CA ASP A 136 -1.52 11.54 5.60
C ASP A 136 -0.15 12.25 5.56
N SER A 137 0.09 13.19 6.47
CA SER A 137 1.38 13.90 6.58
C SER A 137 2.56 12.95 6.81
N LEU A 138 2.29 11.80 7.45
CA LEU A 138 3.25 10.75 7.77
C LEU A 138 3.37 9.68 6.67
N ASP A 139 2.60 9.78 5.58
CA ASP A 139 2.76 8.84 4.46
C ASP A 139 4.10 9.08 3.76
N ALA A 140 5.05 8.17 4.02
CA ALA A 140 6.41 8.22 3.49
C ALA A 140 6.46 8.04 1.95
N THR A 141 5.41 7.50 1.34
CA THR A 141 5.39 7.21 -0.10
C THR A 141 4.79 8.32 -0.94
N SER A 142 4.04 9.23 -0.31
CA SER A 142 3.46 10.40 -0.98
C SER A 142 4.54 11.20 -1.72
N PRO A 143 4.31 11.61 -2.98
CA PRO A 143 5.29 12.44 -3.70
C PRO A 143 5.40 13.83 -3.08
N TRP A 144 4.30 14.38 -2.58
CA TRP A 144 4.28 15.67 -1.88
C TRP A 144 3.72 15.54 -0.49
N GLU A 145 4.07 16.49 0.37
CA GLU A 145 3.47 16.58 1.70
C GLU A 145 1.95 16.72 1.57
N ASN A 146 1.21 15.81 2.23
CA ASN A 146 -0.26 15.77 2.27
C ASN A 146 -0.96 15.55 0.92
N VAL A 147 -0.24 15.16 -0.15
CA VAL A 147 -0.84 14.91 -1.47
C VAL A 147 -0.32 13.61 -2.10
N HIS A 148 -1.25 12.73 -2.46
CA HIS A 148 -0.98 11.49 -3.19
C HIS A 148 -2.15 11.08 -4.08
N ASP A 149 -1.90 10.11 -4.94
CA ASP A 149 -2.94 9.52 -5.78
C ASP A 149 -3.66 8.40 -5.00
N LYS A 150 -4.95 8.21 -5.27
CA LYS A 150 -5.75 7.14 -4.64
C LYS A 150 -6.20 6.11 -5.65
N LEU A 151 -6.32 4.87 -5.21
CA LEU A 151 -6.80 3.75 -6.03
C LEU A 151 -8.13 3.23 -5.49
N LEU A 152 -9.15 3.23 -6.34
CA LEU A 152 -10.42 2.58 -6.06
C LEU A 152 -10.54 1.31 -6.90
N ILE A 153 -10.91 0.21 -6.26
CA ILE A 153 -11.07 -1.10 -6.89
C ILE A 153 -12.52 -1.56 -6.73
N ASP A 154 -13.24 -1.68 -7.85
CA ASP A 154 -14.63 -2.15 -7.88
C ASP A 154 -14.67 -3.67 -8.06
N ALA A 155 -14.59 -4.40 -6.95
CA ALA A 155 -14.62 -5.87 -6.90
C ALA A 155 -16.04 -6.42 -6.66
N THR A 156 -17.07 -5.62 -6.96
CA THR A 156 -18.46 -6.01 -6.77
C THR A 156 -18.99 -6.84 -7.96
N THR A 157 -19.98 -7.68 -7.66
CA THR A 157 -20.77 -8.36 -8.68
C THR A 157 -21.53 -7.32 -9.49
N LEU A 158 -21.47 -7.43 -10.82
CA LEU A 158 -22.20 -6.52 -11.70
C LEU A 158 -23.71 -6.62 -11.44
N PRO A 159 -24.41 -5.50 -11.16
CA PRO A 159 -25.87 -5.48 -11.10
C PRO A 159 -26.51 -5.95 -12.41
N SER A 160 -27.72 -6.51 -12.34
CA SER A 160 -28.42 -7.02 -13.54
C SER A 160 -28.63 -5.97 -14.62
N ASN A 161 -28.80 -4.70 -14.23
CA ASN A 161 -28.97 -3.56 -15.13
C ASN A 161 -27.65 -2.83 -15.46
N ASP A 162 -26.49 -3.39 -15.13
CA ASP A 162 -25.20 -2.86 -15.56
C ASP A 162 -24.99 -3.16 -17.06
N PRO A 163 -24.62 -2.17 -17.90
CA PRO A 163 -24.35 -2.41 -19.32
C PRO A 163 -23.33 -3.52 -19.58
N ARG A 164 -22.44 -3.79 -18.61
CA ARG A 164 -21.47 -4.89 -18.67
C ARG A 164 -22.06 -6.29 -18.47
N LYS A 165 -23.32 -6.43 -18.05
CA LYS A 165 -23.99 -7.74 -17.96
C LYS A 165 -24.46 -8.30 -19.32
N GLY A 166 -24.24 -7.58 -20.42
CA GLY A 166 -24.58 -8.03 -21.77
C GLY A 166 -26.00 -7.66 -22.20
N GLY A 167 -26.52 -6.54 -21.73
CA GLY A 167 -27.76 -5.94 -22.26
C GLY A 167 -29.08 -6.44 -21.67
N VAL A 168 -29.07 -7.52 -20.89
CA VAL A 168 -30.29 -8.06 -20.27
C VAL A 168 -30.83 -7.08 -19.23
N GLY A 169 -32.08 -6.64 -19.38
CA GLY A 169 -32.72 -5.73 -18.43
C GLY A 169 -32.37 -4.24 -18.59
N LEU A 170 -31.65 -3.87 -19.65
CA LEU A 170 -31.41 -2.46 -19.98
C LEU A 170 -32.64 -1.80 -20.62
N PRO A 171 -32.83 -0.48 -20.45
CA PRO A 171 -33.89 0.26 -21.14
C PRO A 171 -33.78 0.14 -22.67
N ARG A 172 -34.93 0.15 -23.36
CA ARG A 172 -34.98 0.10 -24.83
C ARG A 172 -34.12 1.21 -25.45
N GLY A 173 -33.32 0.86 -26.46
CA GLY A 173 -32.43 1.79 -27.16
C GLY A 173 -31.08 2.03 -26.46
N THR A 174 -30.81 1.37 -25.33
CA THR A 174 -29.50 1.44 -24.65
C THR A 174 -28.58 0.32 -25.16
N GLY A 175 -27.34 0.67 -25.50
CA GLY A 175 -26.30 -0.30 -25.86
C GLY A 175 -25.75 -1.05 -24.64
N PHE A 176 -24.88 -2.02 -24.87
CA PHE A 176 -24.19 -2.76 -23.81
C PHE A 176 -22.71 -2.89 -24.12
N ASP A 177 -21.91 -3.08 -23.09
CA ASP A 177 -20.45 -3.21 -23.20
C ASP A 177 -20.05 -4.67 -23.39
N THR A 178 -19.04 -4.93 -24.22
CA THR A 178 -18.39 -6.24 -24.28
C THR A 178 -17.60 -6.45 -22.99
N THR A 179 -18.00 -7.42 -22.18
CA THR A 179 -17.35 -7.76 -20.91
C THR A 179 -17.05 -9.26 -20.88
N PRO A 180 -15.86 -9.70 -20.44
CA PRO A 180 -15.52 -11.11 -20.38
C PRO A 180 -16.53 -11.95 -19.58
N ASP A 181 -16.80 -13.18 -20.02
CA ASP A 181 -17.79 -14.08 -19.40
C ASP A 181 -17.48 -14.34 -17.92
N TRP A 182 -16.21 -14.46 -17.57
CA TRP A 182 -15.78 -14.64 -16.19
C TRP A 182 -16.11 -13.42 -15.32
N ARG A 183 -15.88 -12.20 -15.84
CA ARG A 183 -16.21 -10.95 -15.13
C ARG A 183 -17.71 -10.76 -14.96
N ARG A 184 -18.51 -11.31 -15.89
CA ARG A 184 -19.97 -11.40 -15.80
C ARG A 184 -20.44 -12.48 -14.81
N GLY A 185 -19.55 -13.33 -14.31
CA GLY A 185 -19.86 -14.44 -13.40
C GLY A 185 -20.52 -15.63 -14.09
N LEU A 186 -20.28 -15.81 -15.40
CA LEU A 186 -20.82 -16.93 -16.18
C LEU A 186 -19.88 -18.14 -16.18
N ILE A 187 -18.58 -17.91 -16.04
CA ILE A 187 -17.53 -18.92 -15.96
C ILE A 187 -16.52 -18.52 -14.87
N GLU A 188 -15.65 -19.44 -14.48
CA GLU A 188 -14.51 -19.15 -13.60
C GLU A 188 -13.49 -18.23 -14.28
N ALA A 189 -12.85 -17.35 -13.51
CA ALA A 189 -11.85 -16.45 -14.04
C ALA A 189 -10.57 -17.19 -14.44
N PRO A 190 -9.97 -16.87 -15.61
CA PRO A 190 -8.78 -17.55 -16.07
C PRO A 190 -7.59 -17.20 -15.19
N GLY A 191 -6.57 -18.06 -15.22
CA GLY A 191 -5.32 -17.88 -14.50
C GLY A 191 -4.16 -18.52 -15.25
N VAL A 192 -2.96 -18.34 -14.70
CA VAL A 192 -1.72 -18.91 -15.24
C VAL A 192 -1.48 -20.32 -14.73
N SER A 193 -0.82 -21.13 -15.56
CA SER A 193 -0.43 -22.50 -15.23
C SER A 193 0.71 -22.58 -14.21
N VAL A 194 0.91 -23.77 -13.64
CA VAL A 194 2.09 -24.05 -12.80
C VAL A 194 3.38 -23.92 -13.61
N ASP A 195 3.35 -24.30 -14.88
CA ASP A 195 4.48 -24.18 -15.80
C ASP A 195 4.84 -22.71 -16.06
N PHE A 196 3.85 -21.83 -16.17
CA PHE A 196 4.10 -20.38 -16.22
C PHE A 196 4.85 -19.91 -14.97
N CYS A 197 4.40 -20.29 -13.77
CA CYS A 197 5.08 -19.92 -12.53
C CYS A 197 6.51 -20.48 -12.47
N ALA A 198 6.76 -21.68 -13.00
CA ALA A 198 8.09 -22.26 -13.10
C ALA A 198 8.99 -21.47 -14.07
N LYS A 199 8.46 -21.03 -15.23
CA LYS A 199 9.17 -20.16 -16.18
C LYS A 199 9.58 -18.83 -15.53
N VAL A 200 8.68 -18.18 -14.78
CA VAL A 200 8.98 -16.94 -14.05
C VAL A 200 10.05 -17.18 -12.98
N ARG A 201 9.94 -18.28 -12.20
CA ARG A 201 10.91 -18.64 -11.17
C ARG A 201 12.31 -18.91 -11.73
N ALA A 202 12.41 -19.38 -12.97
CA ALA A 202 13.69 -19.66 -13.63
C ALA A 202 14.40 -18.41 -14.16
N MET A 203 13.79 -17.22 -14.08
CA MET A 203 14.43 -15.97 -14.51
C MET A 203 15.50 -15.51 -13.50
N ASP A 204 16.70 -15.18 -13.97
CA ASP A 204 17.83 -14.76 -13.13
C ASP A 204 17.53 -13.56 -12.22
N SER A 205 16.60 -12.70 -12.64
CA SER A 205 16.22 -11.50 -11.87
C SER A 205 15.15 -11.75 -10.80
N VAL A 206 14.65 -12.99 -10.69
CA VAL A 206 13.61 -13.40 -9.72
C VAL A 206 14.24 -14.23 -8.61
N CYS A 207 13.99 -13.85 -7.36
CA CYS A 207 14.50 -14.56 -6.19
C CYS A 207 13.53 -15.63 -5.71
N GLU A 208 12.26 -15.27 -5.49
CA GLU A 208 11.19 -16.19 -5.10
C GLU A 208 9.89 -15.84 -5.83
N VAL A 209 8.99 -16.83 -5.94
CA VAL A 209 7.69 -16.69 -6.58
C VAL A 209 6.61 -17.31 -5.70
N LEU A 210 5.53 -16.57 -5.48
CA LEU A 210 4.33 -17.04 -4.77
C LEU A 210 3.09 -16.73 -5.60
N GLN A 211 2.38 -17.77 -6.03
CA GLN A 211 1.07 -17.62 -6.65
C GLN A 211 0.02 -17.47 -5.55
N LEU A 212 -0.56 -16.28 -5.41
CA LEU A 212 -1.61 -16.03 -4.42
C LEU A 212 -2.95 -16.62 -4.87
N ARG A 213 -3.27 -16.46 -6.17
CA ARG A 213 -4.46 -16.95 -6.86
C ARG A 213 -4.12 -17.21 -8.33
N PRO A 214 -4.95 -17.93 -9.11
CA PRO A 214 -4.61 -18.28 -10.48
C PRO A 214 -4.20 -17.09 -11.34
N SER A 215 -4.77 -15.90 -11.16
CA SER A 215 -4.40 -14.69 -11.90
C SER A 215 -3.46 -13.72 -11.16
N MET A 216 -2.83 -14.15 -10.06
CA MET A 216 -2.06 -13.29 -9.15
C MET A 216 -0.72 -13.91 -8.78
N LEU A 217 0.36 -13.21 -9.08
CA LEU A 217 1.72 -13.64 -8.80
C LEU A 217 2.45 -12.57 -7.99
N VAL A 218 3.06 -12.98 -6.88
CA VAL A 218 4.02 -12.17 -6.14
C VAL A 218 5.40 -12.70 -6.46
N ILE A 219 6.31 -11.80 -6.82
CA ILE A 219 7.72 -12.13 -7.02
C ILE A 219 8.59 -11.24 -6.14
N THR A 220 9.71 -11.79 -5.69
CA THR A 220 10.77 -10.99 -5.08
C THR A 220 11.92 -10.80 -6.04
N THR A 221 12.55 -9.63 -5.96
CA THR A 221 13.77 -9.33 -6.71
C THR A 221 14.77 -8.62 -5.83
N LYS A 222 16.06 -8.88 -6.05
CA LYS A 222 17.13 -8.18 -5.37
C LYS A 222 17.31 -6.80 -6.00
N ILE A 223 17.26 -5.75 -5.18
CA ILE A 223 17.60 -4.38 -5.54
C ILE A 223 18.96 -4.05 -4.90
N ASP A 224 19.98 -3.86 -5.71
CA ASP A 224 21.31 -3.46 -5.24
C ASP A 224 21.32 -1.97 -4.85
N ASP A 225 22.25 -1.59 -3.97
CA ASP A 225 22.49 -0.20 -3.55
C ASP A 225 21.27 0.57 -3.01
N ALA A 226 20.28 -0.14 -2.47
CA ALA A 226 19.14 0.49 -1.79
C ALA A 226 19.62 1.24 -0.54
N PRO A 227 19.22 2.52 -0.34
CA PRO A 227 19.60 3.27 0.84
C PRO A 227 18.98 2.65 2.10
N ASN A 228 19.78 2.57 3.15
CA ASN A 228 19.33 2.10 4.45
C ASN A 228 18.75 3.26 5.27
N PRO A 229 18.07 3.00 6.40
CA PRO A 229 17.47 4.05 7.23
C PRO A 229 18.44 5.15 7.70
N SER A 230 19.75 4.88 7.70
CA SER A 230 20.79 5.86 8.08
C SER A 230 21.26 6.72 6.89
N THR A 231 21.09 6.25 5.65
CA THR A 231 21.55 6.96 4.44
C THR A 231 20.42 7.58 3.63
N GLY A 232 19.18 7.07 3.78
CA GLY A 232 18.03 7.51 2.99
C GLY A 232 17.60 8.97 3.21
N MET A 233 17.87 9.54 4.39
CA MET A 233 17.45 10.91 4.75
C MET A 233 18.33 12.02 4.18
N GLY A 234 19.62 11.77 3.97
CA GLY A 234 20.54 12.78 3.46
C GLY A 234 20.48 12.97 1.95
N ALA A 235 19.89 12.01 1.23
CA ALA A 235 20.12 11.86 -0.21
C ALA A 235 19.35 12.86 -1.09
N ILE A 236 18.25 13.47 -0.63
CA ILE A 236 17.47 14.45 -1.41
C ILE A 236 17.83 15.90 -1.06
N LEU A 237 18.31 16.16 0.17
CA LEU A 237 18.47 17.51 0.67
C LEU A 237 19.67 18.27 0.07
N ASP A 238 20.67 17.54 -0.44
CA ASP A 238 21.85 18.12 -1.09
C ASP A 238 21.91 17.71 -2.57
N PRO A 239 21.75 18.65 -3.52
CA PRO A 239 21.91 18.39 -4.95
C PRO A 239 23.26 17.78 -5.35
N LEU A 240 24.31 18.00 -4.55
CA LEU A 240 25.63 17.38 -4.77
C LEU A 240 25.63 15.88 -4.41
N ALA A 241 24.70 15.43 -3.58
CA ALA A 241 24.50 14.02 -3.22
C ALA A 241 23.53 13.29 -4.16
N TRP A 242 22.85 13.99 -5.08
CA TRP A 242 21.86 13.39 -5.98
C TRP A 242 22.45 12.36 -6.94
N ALA A 243 23.69 12.53 -7.39
CA ALA A 243 24.25 11.71 -8.47
C ALA A 243 24.15 10.20 -8.21
N THR A 244 24.65 9.71 -7.07
CA THR A 244 24.60 8.29 -6.72
C THR A 244 23.16 7.80 -6.53
N GLN A 245 22.33 8.62 -5.91
CA GLN A 245 20.98 8.28 -5.54
C GLN A 245 20.03 8.21 -6.75
N VAL A 246 20.19 9.15 -7.68
CA VAL A 246 19.45 9.20 -8.95
C VAL A 246 19.78 7.97 -9.79
N GLU A 247 21.06 7.60 -9.90
CA GLU A 247 21.47 6.40 -10.63
C GLU A 247 20.92 5.12 -9.98
N ALA A 248 20.94 5.01 -8.65
CA ALA A 248 20.33 3.87 -7.95
C ALA A 248 18.81 3.76 -8.23
N SER A 249 18.09 4.90 -8.21
CA SER A 249 16.66 4.94 -8.51
C SER A 249 16.37 4.56 -9.97
N ARG A 250 17.18 5.05 -10.91
CA ARG A 250 17.12 4.68 -12.34
C ARG A 250 17.35 3.19 -12.54
N ALA A 251 18.38 2.63 -11.89
CA ALA A 251 18.73 1.22 -11.97
C ALA A 251 17.61 0.32 -11.43
N GLN A 252 17.01 0.68 -10.29
CA GLN A 252 15.82 0.01 -9.77
C GLN A 252 14.67 0.03 -10.78
N ARG A 253 14.25 1.22 -11.24
CA ARG A 253 13.11 1.34 -12.19
C ARG A 253 13.38 0.60 -13.49
N GLN A 254 14.60 0.65 -14.01
CA GLN A 254 15.00 -0.12 -15.19
C GLN A 254 14.83 -1.62 -14.96
N ARG A 255 15.31 -2.14 -13.82
CA ARG A 255 15.18 -3.54 -13.45
C ARG A 255 13.71 -3.96 -13.34
N ILE A 256 12.88 -3.16 -12.65
CA ILE A 256 11.45 -3.44 -12.50
C ILE A 256 10.75 -3.48 -13.87
N PHE A 257 10.99 -2.48 -14.72
CA PHE A 257 10.38 -2.47 -16.05
C PHE A 257 10.87 -3.60 -16.94
N GLN A 258 12.14 -3.95 -16.91
CA GLN A 258 12.67 -5.10 -17.64
C GLN A 258 12.00 -6.39 -17.17
N LEU A 259 11.96 -6.62 -15.86
CA LEU A 259 11.36 -7.81 -15.27
C LEU A 259 9.86 -7.93 -15.60
N MET A 260 9.10 -6.86 -15.38
CA MET A 260 7.68 -6.76 -15.73
C MET A 260 7.44 -7.10 -17.21
N ASN A 261 8.19 -6.46 -18.12
CA ASN A 261 8.03 -6.67 -19.55
C ASN A 261 8.42 -8.11 -19.97
N SER A 262 9.48 -8.67 -19.40
CA SER A 262 9.88 -10.06 -19.68
C SER A 262 8.82 -11.06 -19.24
N ILE A 263 8.17 -10.86 -18.09
CA ILE A 263 7.08 -11.71 -17.62
C ILE A 263 5.85 -11.57 -18.54
N TRP A 264 5.52 -10.36 -18.97
CA TRP A 264 4.40 -10.11 -19.87
C TRP A 264 4.61 -10.55 -21.32
N GLN A 265 5.83 -10.96 -21.69
CA GLN A 265 6.13 -11.57 -22.99
C GLN A 265 6.06 -13.10 -22.95
N LEU A 266 5.94 -13.72 -21.77
CA LEU A 266 5.75 -15.16 -21.66
C LEU A 266 4.38 -15.56 -22.23
N GLU A 267 4.34 -16.74 -22.82
CA GLU A 267 3.09 -17.43 -23.18
C GLU A 267 2.21 -17.60 -21.94
N GLU A 268 0.89 -17.47 -22.09
CA GLU A 268 -0.14 -17.46 -21.02
C GLU A 268 -0.16 -16.21 -20.11
N SER A 269 0.75 -15.25 -20.30
CA SER A 269 0.83 -14.06 -19.44
C SER A 269 -0.39 -13.14 -19.52
N GLU A 270 -1.26 -13.29 -20.53
CA GLU A 270 -2.54 -12.58 -20.65
C GLU A 270 -3.51 -12.93 -19.49
N ASN A 271 -3.34 -14.10 -18.87
CA ASN A 271 -4.14 -14.54 -17.74
C ASN A 271 -3.58 -14.06 -16.38
N LEU A 272 -2.35 -13.53 -16.36
CA LEU A 272 -1.76 -12.88 -15.19
C LEU A 272 -2.26 -11.44 -15.05
N ARG A 273 -3.39 -11.26 -14.38
CA ARG A 273 -4.00 -9.94 -14.17
C ARG A 273 -3.26 -9.09 -13.14
N TRP A 274 -2.67 -9.72 -12.12
CA TRP A 274 -1.97 -9.04 -11.04
C TRP A 274 -0.55 -9.58 -10.89
N LEU A 275 0.43 -8.75 -11.23
CA LEU A 275 1.84 -9.00 -10.91
C LEU A 275 2.24 -8.08 -9.77
N PHE A 276 2.66 -8.64 -8.64
CA PHE A 276 3.23 -7.89 -7.52
C PHE A 276 4.73 -8.11 -7.48
N ILE A 277 5.51 -7.04 -7.42
CA ILE A 277 6.96 -7.10 -7.31
C ILE A 277 7.38 -6.46 -6.00
N THR A 278 8.21 -7.12 -5.21
CA THR A 278 8.77 -6.56 -3.98
C THR A 278 10.22 -7.01 -3.78
N ASP A 279 10.90 -6.47 -2.77
CA ASP A 279 12.31 -6.77 -2.51
C ASP A 279 12.48 -8.20 -1.97
N ASP A 280 13.68 -8.77 -2.10
CA ASP A 280 14.05 -10.08 -1.53
C ASP A 280 14.29 -10.07 -0.02
N ASP A 281 14.00 -8.94 0.64
CA ASP A 281 13.97 -8.78 2.09
C ASP A 281 12.80 -9.56 2.74
N VAL A 282 11.80 -9.99 1.97
CA VAL A 282 10.74 -10.93 2.39
C VAL A 282 11.02 -12.34 1.84
N LYS A 283 10.80 -13.35 2.68
CA LYS A 283 10.83 -14.76 2.27
C LYS A 283 9.39 -15.23 2.08
N LEU A 284 8.98 -15.43 0.83
CA LEU A 284 7.61 -15.67 0.41
C LEU A 284 7.02 -16.97 0.96
N HIS A 285 7.87 -17.94 1.30
CA HIS A 285 7.45 -19.24 1.83
C HIS A 285 7.64 -19.38 3.36
N SER A 286 7.95 -18.28 4.05
CA SER A 286 8.14 -18.28 5.50
C SER A 286 6.82 -18.10 6.27
N ALA A 287 6.81 -18.56 7.53
CA ALA A 287 5.69 -18.29 8.43
C ALA A 287 5.55 -16.79 8.69
N GLY A 288 4.33 -16.26 8.64
CA GLY A 288 4.05 -14.83 8.86
C GLY A 288 4.24 -13.92 7.64
N VAL A 289 4.61 -14.48 6.47
CA VAL A 289 4.77 -13.75 5.20
C VAL A 289 3.58 -12.84 4.88
N ASN A 290 2.35 -13.31 5.11
CA ASN A 290 1.13 -12.56 4.76
C ASN A 290 1.11 -11.16 5.40
N ARG A 291 1.56 -11.04 6.65
CA ARG A 291 1.61 -9.76 7.35
C ARG A 291 2.68 -8.83 6.76
N LYS A 292 3.84 -9.38 6.41
CA LYS A 292 4.91 -8.60 5.79
C LYS A 292 4.52 -8.13 4.38
N LEU A 293 3.92 -9.00 3.58
CA LEU A 293 3.39 -8.64 2.26
C LEU A 293 2.29 -7.60 2.36
N LEU A 294 1.35 -7.74 3.31
CA LEU A 294 0.28 -6.77 3.50
C LEU A 294 0.85 -5.36 3.74
N TRP A 295 1.88 -5.24 4.58
CA TRP A 295 2.61 -3.99 4.77
C TRP A 295 3.32 -3.53 3.50
N GLN A 296 4.14 -4.38 2.87
CA GLN A 296 4.92 -3.99 1.69
C GLN A 296 4.03 -3.53 0.55
N LEU A 297 3.03 -4.33 0.18
CA LEU A 297 2.15 -4.08 -0.95
C LEU A 297 1.31 -2.82 -0.76
N THR A 298 0.99 -2.41 0.47
CA THR A 298 0.11 -1.25 0.68
C THR A 298 0.85 0.00 1.17
N VAL A 299 1.95 -0.17 1.91
CA VAL A 299 2.65 0.93 2.59
C VAL A 299 3.90 1.38 1.84
N ARG A 300 4.59 0.52 1.08
CA ARG A 300 5.70 0.96 0.19
C ARG A 300 5.21 1.54 -1.14
N PHE A 301 3.94 1.26 -1.47
CA PHE A 301 3.30 1.57 -2.73
C PHE A 301 2.71 2.99 -2.75
N ASP A 302 3.08 3.75 -3.79
CA ASP A 302 2.39 4.98 -4.20
C ASP A 302 1.64 4.74 -5.52
N VAL A 303 0.36 5.11 -5.56
CA VAL A 303 -0.52 4.79 -6.69
C VAL A 303 -0.04 5.43 -8.00
N GLY A 304 0.46 6.67 -7.94
CA GLY A 304 0.89 7.40 -9.13
C GLY A 304 2.25 6.94 -9.65
N ARG A 305 3.14 6.51 -8.74
CA ARG A 305 4.50 6.09 -9.05
C ARG A 305 4.63 4.63 -9.47
N ASP A 306 3.87 3.73 -8.84
CA ASP A 306 4.18 2.30 -8.78
C ASP A 306 3.10 1.38 -9.39
N LEU A 307 1.94 1.95 -9.78
CA LEU A 307 0.90 1.19 -10.46
C LEU A 307 1.10 1.27 -11.97
N HIS A 308 1.58 0.17 -12.55
CA HIS A 308 1.82 0.07 -13.99
C HIS A 308 0.77 -0.80 -14.67
N PHE A 309 0.48 -0.48 -15.93
CA PHE A 309 -0.47 -1.19 -16.76
C PHE A 309 0.23 -1.68 -18.02
N ASP A 310 -0.23 -2.80 -18.56
CA ASP A 310 0.12 -3.15 -19.94
C ASP A 310 -0.57 -2.21 -20.94
N SER A 311 -0.21 -2.31 -22.23
CA SER A 311 -0.70 -1.40 -23.27
C SER A 311 -2.22 -1.38 -23.42
N GLU A 312 -2.89 -2.51 -23.12
CA GLU A 312 -4.34 -2.65 -23.17
C GLU A 312 -5.03 -2.41 -21.81
N ARG A 313 -4.26 -2.12 -20.75
CA ARG A 313 -4.71 -2.00 -19.36
C ARG A 313 -5.44 -3.24 -18.83
N LYS A 314 -5.22 -4.42 -19.42
CA LYS A 314 -5.83 -5.70 -19.00
C LYS A 314 -5.09 -6.32 -17.82
N ARG A 315 -3.84 -5.92 -17.60
CA ARG A 315 -2.97 -6.43 -16.55
C ARG A 315 -2.31 -5.28 -15.82
N ILE A 316 -2.03 -5.50 -14.54
CA ILE A 316 -1.28 -4.54 -13.73
C ILE A 316 0.00 -5.16 -13.19
N CYS A 317 1.01 -4.30 -13.05
CA CYS A 317 2.16 -4.54 -12.22
C CYS A 317 2.11 -3.56 -11.05
N TRP A 318 2.15 -4.12 -9.85
CA TRP A 318 2.13 -3.43 -8.58
C TRP A 318 3.55 -3.47 -8.01
N ASP A 319 4.30 -2.38 -8.19
CA ASP A 319 5.65 -2.26 -7.66
C ASP A 319 5.61 -1.86 -6.18
N ALA A 320 5.99 -2.79 -5.32
CA ALA A 320 6.10 -2.59 -3.89
C ALA A 320 7.55 -2.76 -3.41
N THR A 321 8.52 -2.54 -4.31
CA THR A 321 9.92 -2.46 -3.93
C THR A 321 10.17 -1.22 -3.07
N ALA A 322 11.23 -1.25 -2.27
CA ALA A 322 11.59 -0.14 -1.40
C ALA A 322 11.87 1.09 -2.27
N PRO A 323 11.11 2.19 -2.13
CA PRO A 323 11.31 3.40 -2.90
C PRO A 323 12.68 3.96 -2.59
N ILE A 324 13.44 4.19 -3.66
CA ILE A 324 14.73 4.86 -3.62
C ILE A 324 14.47 6.37 -3.74
N PRO A 325 14.80 7.18 -2.70
CA PRO A 325 14.71 8.64 -2.71
C PRO A 325 15.15 9.24 -4.04
N HIS A 326 14.40 10.21 -4.58
CA HIS A 326 14.70 10.82 -5.88
C HIS A 326 14.12 12.24 -5.92
N PRO A 327 14.86 13.26 -6.40
CA PRO A 327 14.40 14.66 -6.41
C PRO A 327 13.26 14.94 -7.40
N GLY A 328 13.08 14.04 -8.38
CA GLY A 328 12.07 14.14 -9.43
C GLY A 328 12.59 14.88 -10.66
N ARG A 329 11.95 14.66 -11.82
CA ARG A 329 12.43 15.19 -13.09
C ARG A 329 12.58 16.71 -13.11
N ARG A 330 11.59 17.43 -12.58
CA ARG A 330 11.60 18.89 -12.54
C ARG A 330 12.80 19.45 -11.77
N ALA A 331 13.14 18.87 -10.62
CA ALA A 331 14.27 19.31 -9.82
C ALA A 331 15.62 19.04 -10.53
N LEU A 332 15.73 17.93 -11.26
CA LEU A 332 16.90 17.66 -12.10
C LEU A 332 17.04 18.70 -13.22
N GLU A 333 15.94 19.03 -13.91
CA GLU A 333 15.91 20.05 -14.96
C GLU A 333 16.32 21.44 -14.43
N GLU A 334 15.75 21.86 -13.29
CA GLU A 334 16.07 23.13 -12.64
C GLU A 334 17.53 23.20 -12.16
N ALA A 335 18.12 22.06 -11.77
CA ALA A 335 19.53 21.94 -11.41
C ALA A 335 20.48 21.75 -12.61
N GLY A 336 19.98 21.72 -13.84
CA GLY A 336 20.79 21.48 -15.05
C GLY A 336 21.38 20.07 -15.13
N GLN A 337 20.82 19.11 -14.40
CA GLN A 337 21.24 17.70 -14.45
C GLN A 337 20.60 16.99 -15.64
N GLN A 338 21.26 15.95 -16.14
CA GLN A 338 20.74 15.15 -17.24
C GLN A 338 19.49 14.37 -16.80
N ILE A 339 18.42 14.47 -17.59
CA ILE A 339 17.18 13.70 -17.40
C ILE A 339 17.16 12.41 -18.22
N SER A 340 16.40 11.44 -17.73
CA SER A 340 16.15 10.13 -18.32
C SER A 340 14.65 9.81 -18.32
N ALA A 341 14.22 8.93 -19.23
CA ALA A 341 12.86 8.38 -19.22
C ALA A 341 12.56 7.57 -17.94
N LEU A 342 13.61 7.08 -17.27
CA LEU A 342 13.52 6.36 -16.01
C LEU A 342 13.25 7.28 -14.81
N ASP A 343 13.49 8.59 -14.93
CA ASP A 343 13.27 9.51 -13.82
C ASP A 343 11.78 9.61 -13.49
N PRO A 344 11.39 9.45 -12.22
CA PRO A 344 10.01 9.67 -11.81
C PRO A 344 9.59 11.12 -12.08
N ILE A 345 8.35 11.29 -12.50
CA ILE A 345 7.76 12.60 -12.79
C ILE A 345 7.79 13.47 -11.52
N TYR A 346 7.42 12.87 -10.40
CA TYR A 346 7.39 13.51 -9.09
C TYR A 346 8.53 13.01 -8.19
N PRO A 347 8.90 13.77 -7.15
CA PRO A 347 9.89 13.31 -6.18
C PRO A 347 9.45 12.03 -5.48
N ILE A 348 10.43 11.22 -5.11
CA ILE A 348 10.28 10.09 -4.18
C ILE A 348 10.87 10.56 -2.86
N ARG A 349 10.05 10.72 -1.83
CA ARG A 349 10.49 11.24 -0.53
C ARG A 349 11.46 10.27 0.15
N SER A 350 12.34 10.85 0.97
CA SER A 350 13.16 10.07 1.88
C SER A 350 12.29 9.37 2.92
N TRP A 351 12.63 8.12 3.23
CA TRP A 351 12.07 7.43 4.37
C TRP A 351 12.34 8.21 5.65
N PRO A 352 11.34 8.42 6.53
CA PRO A 352 11.58 9.08 7.80
C PRO A 352 12.71 8.34 8.54
N PRO A 353 13.64 9.06 9.17
CA PRO A 353 14.73 8.42 9.87
C PRO A 353 14.12 7.54 10.96
N LEU A 354 14.65 6.33 11.15
CA LEU A 354 14.64 5.76 12.50
C LEU A 354 15.17 6.87 13.40
N THR A 355 14.50 7.17 14.51
CA THR A 355 14.95 8.16 15.49
C THR A 355 16.27 7.70 16.10
N LEU A 356 17.35 7.80 15.33
CA LEU A 356 18.70 7.50 15.74
C LEU A 356 19.15 8.73 16.49
N HIS A 357 18.98 8.69 17.80
CA HIS A 357 19.63 9.63 18.67
C HIS A 357 21.14 9.62 18.35
N SER A 358 21.75 10.80 18.24
CA SER A 358 23.19 10.88 18.03
C SER A 358 23.91 10.08 19.12
N PRO A 359 25.11 9.52 18.86
CA PRO A 359 25.90 8.85 19.89
C PRO A 359 26.05 9.70 21.16
N ALA A 360 26.15 11.03 21.01
CA ALA A 360 26.19 11.97 22.12
C ALA A 360 24.86 12.02 22.90
N THR A 361 23.71 12.04 22.22
CA THR A 361 22.39 11.98 22.87
C THR A 361 22.18 10.66 23.59
N LEU A 362 22.51 9.53 22.96
CA LEU A 362 22.46 8.20 23.59
C LEU A 362 23.33 8.15 24.85
N THR A 363 24.57 8.65 24.75
CA THR A 363 25.49 8.72 25.90
C THR A 363 24.92 9.56 27.04
N LYS A 364 24.29 10.70 26.73
CA LYS A 364 23.62 11.54 27.74
C LYS A 364 22.45 10.82 28.41
N VAL A 365 21.61 10.11 27.64
CA VAL A 365 20.49 9.34 28.18
C VAL A 365 21.00 8.23 29.11
N THR A 366 22.02 7.47 28.67
CA THR A 366 22.63 6.42 29.49
C THR A 366 23.23 6.98 30.78
N ASN A 367 24.00 8.07 30.70
CA ASN A 367 24.60 8.70 31.87
C ASN A 367 23.52 9.21 32.85
N MET A 368 22.43 9.79 32.35
CA MET A 368 21.33 10.26 33.20
C MET A 368 20.63 9.08 33.90
N ALA A 369 20.40 7.98 33.19
CA ALA A 369 19.86 6.76 33.79
C ALA A 369 20.76 6.21 34.91
N GLY A 370 22.08 6.35 34.77
CA GLY A 370 23.06 6.06 35.81
C GLY A 370 22.94 6.97 37.03
N TYR A 371 22.85 8.29 36.83
CA TYR A 371 22.68 9.25 37.92
C TYR A 371 21.39 9.03 38.73
N ASP A 372 20.31 8.63 38.08
CA ASP A 372 19.03 8.32 38.73
C ASP A 372 19.01 6.93 39.39
N GLY A 373 20.12 6.18 39.36
CA GLY A 373 20.25 4.88 40.01
C GLY A 373 19.53 3.72 39.29
N TYR A 374 19.02 3.94 38.07
CA TYR A 374 18.32 2.90 37.30
C TYR A 374 19.22 1.72 36.90
N GLU A 375 20.55 1.90 36.97
CA GLU A 375 21.53 0.82 36.81
C GLU A 375 21.53 -0.21 37.93
N GLN A 376 21.13 0.20 39.13
CA GLN A 376 21.07 -0.67 40.31
C GLN A 376 19.66 -1.23 40.55
N ARG A 377 18.67 -0.76 39.80
CA ARG A 377 17.28 -1.21 39.91
C ARG A 377 17.15 -2.61 39.32
N THR A 378 16.73 -3.56 40.14
CA THR A 378 16.30 -4.88 39.67
C THR A 378 14.94 -4.69 38.99
N TRP A 379 14.90 -4.81 37.68
CA TRP A 379 13.66 -4.73 36.92
C TRP A 379 12.92 -6.05 37.01
N GLU A 380 11.58 -5.99 36.94
CA GLU A 380 10.77 -7.19 36.82
C GLU A 380 11.20 -7.98 35.56
N PRO A 381 11.13 -9.32 35.57
CA PRO A 381 11.64 -10.15 34.46
C PRO A 381 11.02 -9.84 33.09
N ASN A 382 9.89 -9.15 33.07
CA ASN A 382 9.15 -8.75 31.86
C ASN A 382 9.54 -7.36 31.31
N VAL A 383 10.53 -6.68 31.90
CA VAL A 383 11.03 -5.38 31.43
C VAL A 383 12.41 -5.56 30.81
N THR A 384 12.51 -5.43 29.49
CA THR A 384 13.77 -5.46 28.76
C THR A 384 14.42 -4.06 28.73
N ARG A 385 15.68 -3.96 29.18
CA ARG A 385 16.55 -2.82 28.87
C ARG A 385 16.91 -2.86 27.39
N TRP A 386 16.87 -1.71 26.72
CA TRP A 386 17.53 -1.49 25.43
C TRP A 386 18.95 -0.96 25.64
#